data_AF-L0E1L3-F1
#
_entry.id   AF-L0E1L3-F1
#
_cell.length_a   1.000
_cell.length_b   1.000
_cell.length_c   1.000
_cell.angle_alpha   90.00
_cell.angle_beta   90.00
_cell.angle_gamma   90.00
#
_symmetry.space_group_name_H-M   'P 1'
#
loop_
_entity.id
_entity.type
_entity.pdbx_description
1 polymer ?
#
loop_
_entity_poly.entity_id
_entity_poly.type
_entity_poly.pdbx_seq_one_letter_code
_entity_poly.pdbx_strand_id
1 'polypeptide(L)'
;MPVVTPGYPDRVVPKPGHEADPKNRTLINRYNQRPACLDHAHRVLEEAVAAAYGWTDCTPDKPGPEILSRLLALNLERSGDQW
;
A
#
# COMPACT_ATOMS: atom_id res chain seq x y z
N MET A 1 4.44 23.26 24.33
CA MET A 1 3.06 22.78 24.56
C MET A 1 2.58 22.06 23.31
N PRO A 2 1.87 20.93 23.41
CA PRO A 2 1.37 20.24 22.22
C PRO A 2 0.40 21.17 21.47
N VAL A 3 0.60 21.31 20.16
CA VAL A 3 -0.33 22.07 19.31
C VAL A 3 -1.57 21.20 19.13
N VAL A 4 -2.69 21.62 19.72
CA VAL A 4 -3.99 20.98 19.53
C VAL A 4 -4.65 21.62 18.32
N THR A 5 -5.00 20.82 17.30
CA THR A 5 -5.75 21.28 16.14
C THR A 5 -7.23 20.95 16.36
N PRO A 6 -8.13 21.95 16.44
CA PRO A 6 -9.56 21.71 16.63
C PRO A 6 -10.11 20.75 15.56
N GLY A 7 -10.88 19.74 16.00
CA GLY A 7 -11.45 18.71 15.12
C GLY A 7 -10.54 17.50 14.86
N TYR A 8 -9.32 17.48 15.41
CA TYR A 8 -8.41 16.33 15.31
C TYR A 8 -8.01 15.81 16.69
N PRO A 9 -7.70 14.51 16.80
CA PRO A 9 -7.17 13.94 18.04
C PRO A 9 -5.81 14.54 18.38
N ASP A 10 -5.49 14.53 19.67
CA ASP A 10 -4.21 15.03 20.18
C ASP A 10 -3.02 14.32 19.52
N ARG A 11 -1.96 15.09 19.24
CA ARG A 11 -0.72 14.54 18.70
C ARG A 11 -0.12 13.58 19.71
N VAL A 12 0.11 12.34 19.27
CA VAL A 12 0.79 11.31 20.07
C VAL A 12 2.21 11.77 20.40
N VAL A 13 2.51 11.92 21.69
CA VAL A 13 3.84 12.27 22.20
C VAL A 13 4.60 11.01 22.67
N PRO A 14 5.93 10.97 22.53
CA PRO A 14 6.73 9.84 22.98
C PRO A 14 6.75 9.75 24.51
N LYS A 15 6.86 8.54 25.04
CA LYS A 15 7.08 8.33 26.47
C LYS A 15 8.49 8.82 26.85
N PRO A 16 8.72 9.27 28.10
CA PRO A 16 10.05 9.59 28.58
C PRO A 16 11.03 8.43 28.36
N GLY A 17 12.24 8.72 27.85
CA GLY A 17 13.24 7.71 27.48
C GLY A 17 13.07 7.10 26.08
N HIS A 18 12.00 7.47 25.36
CA HIS A 18 11.70 7.01 24.00
C HIS A 18 11.63 8.17 22.99
N GLU A 19 12.30 9.29 23.27
CA GLU A 19 12.23 10.51 22.47
C GLU A 19 12.77 10.31 21.03
N ALA A 20 13.65 9.32 20.83
CA ALA A 20 14.23 9.00 19.52
C ALA A 20 13.36 8.06 18.66
N ASP A 21 12.52 7.23 19.28
CA ASP A 21 11.70 6.20 18.60
C ASP A 21 10.76 6.73 17.49
N PRO A 22 10.15 7.92 17.60
CA PRO A 22 9.26 8.43 16.55
C PRO A 22 9.95 8.58 15.19
N LYS A 23 11.25 8.86 15.17
CA LYS A 23 12.02 8.99 13.92
C LYS A 23 12.04 7.69 13.12
N ASN A 24 11.89 6.56 13.80
CA ASN A 24 11.87 5.25 13.16
C ASN A 24 10.48 4.85 12.65
N ARG A 25 9.41 5.53 13.09
CA ARG A 25 8.00 5.22 12.72
C ARG A 25 7.56 5.94 11.45
N THR A 26 8.41 5.95 10.44
CA THR A 26 8.09 6.51 9.12
C THR A 26 7.51 5.44 8.21
N LEU A 27 6.72 5.85 7.22
CA LEU A 27 6.22 4.92 6.18
C LEU A 27 7.39 4.23 5.47
N ILE A 28 8.44 4.99 5.11
CA ILE A 28 9.65 4.46 4.47
C ILE A 28 10.24 3.31 5.29
N ASN A 29 10.46 3.51 6.60
CA ASN A 29 11.01 2.47 7.45
C ASN A 29 10.07 1.26 7.57
N ARG A 30 8.76 1.49 7.66
CA ARG A 30 7.76 0.42 7.74
C ARG A 30 7.73 -0.44 6.47
N TYR A 31 7.84 0.18 5.29
CA TYR A 31 7.91 -0.51 4.01
C TYR A 31 9.25 -1.23 3.81
N ASN A 32 10.37 -0.66 4.29
CA ASN A 32 11.68 -1.32 4.24
C ASN A 32 11.74 -2.55 5.17
N GLN A 33 11.18 -2.45 6.37
CA GLN A 33 11.13 -3.57 7.32
C GLN A 33 10.13 -4.66 6.91
N ARG A 34 9.10 -4.28 6.13
CA ARG A 34 8.05 -5.14 5.61
C ARG A 34 7.56 -6.20 6.62
N PRO A 35 7.02 -5.77 7.78
CA PRO A 35 6.57 -6.70 8.82
C PRO A 35 5.45 -7.60 8.30
N ALA A 36 5.30 -8.80 8.89
CA ALA A 36 4.34 -9.81 8.43
C ALA A 36 2.88 -9.31 8.32
N CYS A 37 2.46 -8.39 9.19
CA CYS A 37 1.13 -7.80 9.11
C CYS A 37 0.95 -6.90 7.87
N LEU A 38 1.99 -6.17 7.46
CA LEU A 38 1.98 -5.36 6.26
C LEU A 38 1.97 -6.27 5.03
N ASP A 39 2.79 -7.31 5.02
CA ASP A 39 2.83 -8.27 3.92
C ASP A 39 1.48 -8.98 3.73
N HIS A 40 0.87 -9.44 4.82
CA HIS A 40 -0.46 -10.03 4.78
C HIS A 40 -1.52 -9.05 4.25
N ALA A 41 -1.51 -7.80 4.71
CA ALA A 41 -2.44 -6.78 4.21
C ALA A 41 -2.27 -6.52 2.70
N HIS A 42 -1.03 -6.50 2.21
CA HIS A 42 -0.74 -6.38 0.79
C HIS A 42 -1.27 -7.57 -0.01
N ARG A 43 -1.09 -8.81 0.48
CA ARG A 43 -1.60 -10.02 -0.19
C ARG A 43 -3.12 -10.02 -0.31
N VAL A 44 -3.82 -9.66 0.77
CA VAL A 44 -5.30 -9.55 0.76
C VAL A 44 -5.76 -8.51 -0.28
N LEU A 45 -5.05 -7.38 -0.36
CA LEU A 45 -5.35 -6.35 -1.37
C LEU A 45 -5.09 -6.85 -2.79
N GLU A 46 -3.96 -7.52 -3.02
CA GLU A 46 -3.59 -8.08 -4.33
C GLU A 46 -4.61 -9.13 -4.80
N GLU A 47 -5.06 -10.02 -3.91
CA GLU A 47 -6.12 -11.01 -4.19
C GLU A 47 -7.45 -10.34 -4.56
N ALA A 48 -7.86 -9.30 -3.83
CA ALA A 48 -9.09 -8.57 -4.12
C ALA A 48 -9.03 -7.85 -5.48
N VAL A 49 -7.89 -7.24 -5.81
CA VAL A 49 -7.68 -6.60 -7.11
C VAL A 49 -7.69 -7.64 -8.23
N ALA A 50 -6.97 -8.75 -8.06
CA ALA A 50 -6.95 -9.83 -9.05
C ALA A 50 -8.37 -10.37 -9.30
N ALA A 51 -9.17 -10.57 -8.24
CA ALA A 51 -10.57 -10.99 -8.36
C ALA A 51 -11.42 -9.96 -9.13
N ALA A 52 -11.25 -8.66 -8.88
CA ALA A 52 -11.98 -7.60 -9.59
C ALA A 52 -11.66 -7.54 -11.09
N TYR A 53 -10.42 -7.87 -11.48
CA TYR A 53 -10.00 -7.99 -12.88
C TYR A 53 -10.27 -9.37 -13.50
N GLY A 54 -10.81 -10.33 -12.73
CA GLY A 54 -11.03 -11.70 -13.18
C GLY A 54 -9.73 -12.50 -13.41
N TRP A 55 -8.62 -12.09 -12.80
CA TRP A 55 -7.31 -12.72 -12.96
C TRP A 55 -7.10 -13.84 -11.92
N THR A 56 -7.64 -15.02 -12.20
CA THR A 56 -7.53 -16.20 -11.31
C THR A 56 -6.10 -16.74 -11.19
N ASP A 57 -5.24 -16.45 -12.17
CA ASP A 57 -3.85 -16.94 -12.20
C ASP A 57 -2.84 -15.92 -11.65
N CYS A 58 -3.31 -14.81 -11.07
CA CYS A 58 -2.43 -13.82 -10.45
C CYS A 58 -2.07 -14.27 -9.04
N THR A 59 -0.89 -14.87 -8.89
CA THR A 59 -0.28 -15.10 -7.58
C THR A 59 0.49 -13.85 -7.13
N PRO A 60 0.57 -13.56 -5.83
CA PRO A 60 1.32 -12.42 -5.30
C PRO A 60 2.84 -12.49 -5.58
N ASP A 61 3.34 -13.65 -6.01
CA ASP A 61 4.74 -13.88 -6.40
C ASP A 61 4.98 -13.66 -7.91
N LYS A 62 3.94 -13.40 -8.71
CA LYS A 62 4.13 -13.24 -10.16
C LYS A 62 4.99 -12.02 -10.49
N PRO A 63 5.87 -12.14 -11.49
CA PRO A 63 6.74 -11.04 -11.88
C PRO A 63 5.90 -9.87 -12.41
N GLY A 64 6.13 -8.68 -11.83
CA GLY A 64 5.52 -7.41 -12.23
C GLY A 64 5.38 -7.13 -13.75
N PRO A 65 6.33 -7.51 -14.64
CA PRO A 65 6.16 -7.30 -16.09
C PRO A 65 4.94 -7.97 -16.73
N GLU A 66 4.45 -9.10 -16.20
CA GLU A 66 3.24 -9.76 -16.74
C GLU A 66 1.98 -8.95 -16.44
N ILE A 67 1.86 -8.43 -15.21
CA ILE A 67 0.75 -7.59 -14.78
C ILE A 67 0.76 -6.27 -15.58
N LEU A 68 1.93 -5.66 -15.76
CA LEU A 68 2.07 -4.44 -16.57
C LEU A 68 1.63 -4.66 -18.02
N SER A 69 2.00 -5.78 -18.62
CA SER A 69 1.57 -6.13 -19.99
C SER A 69 0.05 -6.29 -20.10
N ARG A 70 -0.59 -6.97 -19.13
CA ARG A 70 -2.04 -7.13 -19.07
C ARG A 70 -2.76 -5.79 -18.92
N LEU A 71 -2.27 -4.92 -18.03
CA LEU A 71 -2.83 -3.58 -17.82
C LEU A 71 -2.68 -2.70 -19.06
N LEU A 72 -1.54 -2.78 -19.76
CA LEU A 72 -1.32 -2.04 -20.99
C LEU A 72 -2.34 -2.44 -22.07
N ALA A 73 -2.55 -3.74 -22.30
CA ALA A 73 -3.53 -4.23 -23.26
C ALA A 73 -4.95 -3.72 -22.94
N LEU A 74 -5.39 -3.86 -21.68
CA LEU A 74 -6.68 -3.34 -21.20
C LEU A 74 -6.84 -1.83 -21.42
N ASN A 75 -5.78 -1.06 -21.18
CA ASN A 75 -5.82 0.39 -21.38
C ASN A 75 -5.89 0.77 -22.86
N LEU A 76 -5.22 0.03 -23.74
CA LEU A 76 -5.30 0.25 -25.18
C LEU A 76 -6.69 -0.06 -25.74
N GLU A 77 -7.30 -1.18 -25.32
CA GLU A 77 -8.69 -1.53 -25.68
C GLU A 77 -9.68 -0.43 -25.29
N ARG A 78 -9.63 0.03 -24.02
CA ARG A 78 -10.52 1.10 -23.52
C ARG A 78 -10.31 2.45 -24.17
N SER A 79 -9.10 2.72 -24.66
CA SER A 79 -8.77 3.98 -25.35
C SER A 79 -9.17 3.92 -26.82
N GLY A 80 -9.17 2.72 -27.42
CA GLY A 80 -9.58 2.47 -28.80
C GLY A 80 -11.10 2.42 -29.01
N ASP A 81 -11.90 2.19 -27.98
CA ASP A 81 -13.38 2.20 -28.05
C ASP A 81 -14.01 3.60 -27.85
N GLN A 82 -13.18 4.65 -27.68
CA GLN A 82 -13.62 6.02 -27.38
C GLN A 82 -13.59 6.99 -28.57
N TRP A 83 -13.69 6.49 -29.81
CA TRP A 83 -13.82 7.34 -31.01
C TRP A 83 -14.98 6.88 -31.91
#